data_AF-A0A4Z0QQQ1-F1
#
_entry.id   AF-A0A4Z0QQQ1-F1
#
_cell.length_a   1.000
_cell.length_b   1.000
_cell.length_c   1.000
_cell.angle_alpha   90.00
_cell.angle_beta   90.00
_cell.angle_gamma   90.00
#
_symmetry.space_group_name_H-M   'P 1'
#
loop_
_entity.id
_entity.type
_entity.pdbx_description
1 polymer ?
#
loop_
_entity_poly.entity_id
_entity_poly.type
_entity_poly.pdbx_seq_one_letter_code
_entity_poly.pdbx_strand_id
1 'polypeptide(L)'
;MKDPKSEQDQEVNKNSVPTISDAHADRIDRLVDEYKSHILTQLNAREYRETTRSDHLADKVALFAGSWKFIIIFTSFLTFWMVWNTLSFTSALHFDVAPFILLNLILSFTAAFQAPFIIMSQNRQAIRDKHEAVVDFSINYKAELEIDDLQKHLHHLELQVADIHHMLHKVHSKQTEKENP
;
A
#
# COMPACT_ATOMS: atom_id res chain seq x y z
N MET A 1 -5.08 11.92 74.64
CA MET A 1 -6.31 12.06 73.82
C MET A 1 -5.86 12.24 72.38
N LYS A 2 -6.04 11.20 71.55
CA LYS A 2 -5.78 11.08 70.09
C LYS A 2 -4.34 11.24 69.60
N ASP A 3 -3.81 10.52 68.61
CA ASP A 3 -3.95 9.15 68.06
C ASP A 3 -2.87 9.11 66.95
N PRO A 4 -1.92 8.16 66.91
CA PRO A 4 -0.87 8.13 65.90
C PRO A 4 -1.28 7.18 64.76
N LYS A 5 -2.12 7.67 63.83
CA LYS A 5 -2.47 6.94 62.61
C LYS A 5 -2.81 7.90 61.47
N SER A 6 -1.79 8.31 60.72
CA SER A 6 -1.94 8.74 59.32
C SER A 6 -0.59 8.78 58.60
N GLU A 7 0.31 7.83 58.92
CA GLU A 7 1.59 7.62 58.22
C GLU A 7 1.62 6.28 57.46
N GLN A 8 0.48 5.59 57.40
CA GLN A 8 0.23 4.47 56.50
C GLN A 8 -0.71 5.00 55.42
N ASP A 9 -0.19 5.11 54.19
CA ASP A 9 -0.91 5.03 52.91
C ASP A 9 -0.09 5.59 51.73
N GLN A 10 1.23 5.71 51.86
CA GLN A 10 2.12 5.86 50.71
C GLN A 10 3.30 4.88 50.75
N GLU A 11 3.03 3.65 51.16
CA GLU A 11 3.76 2.48 50.67
C GLU A 11 3.15 2.04 49.32
N VAL A 12 3.32 2.85 48.27
CA VAL A 12 3.11 2.36 46.89
C VAL A 12 4.47 1.92 46.36
N ASN A 13 4.83 0.72 46.82
CA ASN A 13 5.60 -0.31 46.15
C ASN A 13 6.59 0.14 45.05
N LYS A 14 7.86 0.26 45.47
CA LYS A 14 9.04 0.56 44.64
C LYS A 14 9.59 -0.67 43.90
N ASN A 15 8.74 -1.63 43.54
CA ASN A 15 9.12 -2.81 42.74
C ASN A 15 8.53 -2.72 41.33
N SER A 16 8.88 -1.67 40.57
CA SER A 16 8.73 -1.71 39.12
C SER A 16 9.89 -2.53 38.56
N VAL A 17 9.57 -3.74 38.11
CA VAL A 17 10.38 -4.59 37.23
C VAL A 17 11.16 -3.71 36.23
N PRO A 18 12.47 -3.93 36.01
CA PRO A 18 13.22 -3.13 35.04
C PRO A 18 12.56 -3.26 33.67
N THR A 19 12.05 -2.14 33.16
CA THR A 19 11.28 -2.08 31.92
C THR A 19 12.19 -2.42 30.74
N ILE A 20 12.13 -3.68 30.28
CA ILE A 20 12.79 -4.15 29.03
C ILE A 20 12.14 -3.50 27.77
N SER A 21 11.08 -2.71 27.97
CA SER A 21 10.20 -2.18 26.92
C SER A 21 10.86 -1.15 26.00
N ASP A 22 11.68 -0.23 26.52
CA ASP A 22 12.08 0.96 25.75
C ASP A 22 13.20 0.64 24.74
N ALA A 23 14.13 -0.25 25.10
CA ALA A 23 15.21 -0.68 24.20
C ALA A 23 14.71 -1.61 23.06
N HIS A 24 13.57 -2.28 23.26
CA HIS A 24 12.95 -3.12 22.24
C HIS A 24 12.06 -2.29 21.29
N ALA A 25 11.36 -1.28 21.80
CA ALA A 25 10.62 -0.33 20.97
C ALA A 25 11.53 0.38 19.96
N ASP A 26 12.66 0.92 20.41
CA ASP A 26 13.65 1.57 19.52
C ASP A 26 14.27 0.64 18.48
N ARG A 27 14.29 -0.67 18.76
CA ARG A 27 14.80 -1.67 17.82
C ARG A 27 13.76 -2.02 16.78
N ILE A 28 12.49 -2.13 17.17
CA ILE A 28 11.38 -2.37 16.25
C ILE A 28 11.21 -1.17 15.31
N ASP A 29 11.26 0.06 15.82
CA ASP A 29 11.16 1.26 14.97
C ASP A 29 12.28 1.34 13.92
N ARG A 30 13.53 1.01 14.30
CA ARG A 30 14.64 0.95 13.35
C ARG A 30 14.46 -0.12 12.27
N LEU A 31 13.91 -1.28 12.63
CA LEU A 31 13.65 -2.36 11.67
C LEU A 31 12.49 -1.99 10.73
N VAL A 32 11.45 -1.32 11.25
CA VAL A 32 10.33 -0.82 10.44
C VAL A 32 10.82 0.26 9.47
N ASP A 33 11.63 1.21 9.93
CA ASP A 33 12.18 2.27 9.08
C ASP A 33 13.16 1.73 8.03
N GLU A 34 14.01 0.78 8.39
CA GLU A 34 14.93 0.11 7.47
C GLU A 34 14.14 -0.67 6.40
N TYR A 35 13.12 -1.43 6.79
CA TYR A 35 12.26 -2.17 5.88
C TYR A 35 11.47 -1.25 4.94
N LYS A 36 10.88 -0.18 5.49
CA LYS A 36 10.15 0.83 4.72
C LYS A 36 11.07 1.52 3.72
N SER A 37 12.29 1.87 4.12
CA SER A 37 13.27 2.47 3.22
C SER A 37 13.65 1.50 2.08
N HIS A 38 13.84 0.21 2.37
CA HIS A 38 14.24 -0.77 1.36
C HIS A 38 13.15 -1.01 0.32
N ILE A 39 11.89 -1.11 0.75
CA ILE A 39 10.72 -1.27 -0.14
C ILE A 39 10.56 -0.02 -1.02
N LEU A 40 10.57 1.17 -0.40
CA LEU A 40 10.39 2.44 -1.13
C LEU A 40 11.52 2.71 -2.13
N THR A 41 12.74 2.30 -1.81
CA THR A 41 13.88 2.46 -2.71
C THR A 41 13.79 1.52 -3.90
N GLN A 42 13.31 0.28 -3.73
CA GLN A 42 13.14 -0.66 -4.84
C GLN A 42 11.95 -0.31 -5.75
N LEU A 43 10.89 0.29 -5.20
CA LEU A 43 9.78 0.85 -5.97
C LEU A 43 10.23 2.07 -6.80
N ASN A 44 10.92 3.03 -6.17
CA ASN A 44 11.36 4.25 -6.86
C ASN A 44 12.51 4.03 -7.86
N ALA A 45 13.46 3.13 -7.57
CA ALA A 45 14.63 2.90 -8.42
C ALA A 45 14.29 2.24 -9.77
N ARG A 46 13.10 1.64 -9.89
CA ARG A 46 12.64 0.99 -11.13
C ARG A 46 11.68 1.86 -11.94
N GLU A 47 10.91 2.73 -11.31
CA GLU A 47 10.11 3.78 -11.98
C GLU A 47 11.01 4.72 -12.82
N TYR A 48 12.27 4.94 -12.38
CA TYR A 48 13.19 5.88 -13.02
C TYR A 48 13.85 5.40 -14.31
N ARG A 49 13.69 4.13 -14.71
CA ARG A 49 14.44 3.58 -15.85
C ARG A 49 13.76 3.69 -17.20
N GLU A 50 12.50 4.15 -17.26
CA GLU A 50 11.77 4.36 -18.52
C GLU A 50 10.93 5.65 -18.58
N THR A 51 11.21 6.68 -17.78
CA THR A 51 10.52 7.98 -17.94
C THR A 51 11.07 8.76 -19.13
N THR A 52 10.85 8.23 -20.33
CA THR A 52 10.98 9.00 -21.55
C THR A 52 9.94 10.12 -21.50
N ARG A 53 10.31 11.35 -21.90
CA ARG A 53 9.42 12.53 -21.84
C ARG A 53 8.06 12.31 -22.55
N SER A 54 7.99 11.33 -23.45
CA SER A 54 6.78 10.85 -24.12
C SER A 54 5.75 10.24 -23.15
N ASP A 55 6.19 9.51 -22.13
CA ASP A 55 5.30 8.78 -21.22
C ASP A 55 4.56 9.73 -20.30
N HIS A 56 5.25 10.78 -19.82
CA HIS A 56 4.61 11.85 -19.07
C HIS A 56 3.60 12.64 -19.91
N LEU A 57 3.81 12.78 -21.22
CA LEU A 57 2.87 13.46 -22.10
C LEU A 57 1.65 12.57 -22.38
N ALA A 58 1.87 11.29 -22.67
CA ALA A 58 0.81 10.30 -22.86
C ALA A 58 -0.08 10.19 -21.61
N ASP A 59 0.50 10.26 -20.42
CA ASP A 59 -0.26 10.19 -19.16
C ASP A 59 -1.12 11.39 -18.91
N LYS A 60 -0.61 12.59 -19.19
CA LYS A 60 -1.40 13.81 -19.11
C LYS A 60 -2.56 13.80 -20.12
N VAL A 61 -2.31 13.31 -21.33
CA VAL A 61 -3.34 13.21 -22.37
C VAL A 61 -4.40 12.17 -22.01
N ALA A 62 -3.99 11.00 -21.49
CA ALA A 62 -4.92 9.96 -21.04
C ALA A 62 -5.80 10.42 -19.87
N LEU A 63 -5.20 11.09 -18.88
CA LEU A 63 -5.94 11.67 -17.75
C LEU A 63 -6.88 12.80 -18.18
N PHE A 64 -6.47 13.60 -19.17
CA PHE A 64 -7.30 14.67 -19.72
C PHE A 64 -8.48 14.13 -20.54
N ALA A 65 -8.23 13.17 -21.45
CA ALA A 65 -9.25 12.55 -22.28
C ALA A 65 -10.29 11.75 -21.48
N GLY A 66 -9.92 11.22 -20.31
CA GLY A 66 -10.83 10.54 -19.38
C GLY A 66 -11.63 11.46 -18.46
N SER A 67 -11.45 12.79 -18.53
CA SER A 67 -12.10 13.73 -17.62
C SER A 67 -13.50 14.14 -18.10
N TRP A 68 -14.45 14.25 -17.16
CA TRP A 68 -15.78 14.83 -17.40
C TRP A 68 -15.73 16.25 -17.99
N LYS A 69 -14.70 17.05 -17.64
CA LYS A 69 -14.53 18.40 -18.19
C LYS A 69 -14.18 18.38 -19.69
N PHE A 70 -13.41 17.39 -20.14
CA PHE A 70 -13.06 17.24 -21.55
C PHE A 70 -14.29 16.95 -22.40
N ILE A 71 -15.15 16.04 -21.94
CA ILE A 71 -16.41 15.69 -22.63
C ILE A 71 -17.27 16.94 -22.83
N ILE A 72 -17.46 17.75 -21.78
CA ILE A 72 -18.27 18.97 -21.85
C ILE A 72 -17.71 19.98 -22.87
N ILE A 73 -16.39 20.22 -22.83
CA ILE A 73 -15.72 21.16 -23.76
C ILE A 73 -15.81 20.64 -25.19
N PHE A 74 -15.55 19.34 -25.41
CA PHE A 74 -15.56 18.71 -26.72
C PHE A 74 -16.96 18.72 -27.34
N THR A 75 -17.99 18.35 -26.58
CA THR A 75 -19.38 18.42 -27.04
C THR A 75 -19.80 19.86 -27.32
N SER A 76 -19.43 20.82 -26.46
CA SER A 76 -19.73 22.25 -26.69
C SER A 76 -19.07 22.77 -27.97
N PHE A 77 -17.83 22.37 -28.24
CA PHE A 77 -17.12 22.69 -29.48
C PHE A 77 -17.83 22.10 -30.71
N LEU A 78 -18.25 20.84 -30.67
CA LEU A 78 -19.00 20.21 -31.77
C LEU A 78 -20.33 20.93 -32.02
N THR A 79 -21.08 21.23 -30.97
CA THR A 79 -22.34 21.99 -31.09
C THR A 79 -22.09 23.39 -31.66
N PHE A 80 -21.06 24.09 -31.18
CA PHE A 80 -20.68 25.40 -31.71
C PHE A 80 -20.28 25.33 -33.18
N TRP A 81 -19.51 24.33 -33.59
CA TRP A 81 -19.11 24.13 -34.99
C TRP A 81 -20.30 23.87 -35.90
N MET A 82 -21.24 23.02 -35.48
CA MET A 82 -22.47 22.74 -36.21
C MET A 82 -23.33 23.99 -36.34
N VAL A 83 -23.52 24.74 -35.25
CA VAL A 83 -24.28 26.01 -35.25
C VAL A 83 -23.62 27.02 -36.18
N TRP A 84 -22.30 27.24 -36.05
CA TRP A 84 -21.54 28.17 -36.90
C TRP A 84 -21.65 27.85 -38.41
N ASN A 85 -21.57 26.56 -38.79
CA ASN A 85 -21.70 26.15 -40.19
C ASN A 85 -23.17 26.12 -40.69
N THR A 86 -24.15 26.00 -39.79
CA THR A 86 -25.59 25.98 -40.14
C THR A 86 -26.20 27.39 -40.23
N LEU A 87 -25.64 28.38 -39.53
CA LEU A 87 -26.12 29.76 -39.65
C LEU A 87 -25.88 30.28 -41.07
N SER A 88 -26.97 30.69 -41.75
CA SER A 88 -27.01 31.22 -43.12
C SER A 88 -26.10 32.43 -43.40
N PHE A 89 -25.48 33.02 -42.37
CA PHE A 89 -24.55 34.14 -42.53
C PHE A 89 -23.28 33.75 -43.31
N THR A 90 -22.94 32.46 -43.33
CA THR A 90 -21.76 31.90 -44.02
C THR A 90 -22.11 31.14 -45.31
N SER A 91 -23.33 31.26 -45.82
CA SER A 91 -23.79 30.54 -47.04
C SER A 91 -23.03 30.93 -48.33
N ALA A 92 -22.21 31.97 -48.32
CA ALA A 92 -21.33 32.30 -49.45
C ALA A 92 -20.02 31.46 -49.47
N LEU A 93 -19.64 30.86 -48.34
CA LEU A 93 -18.44 30.02 -48.18
C LEU A 93 -18.88 28.69 -47.55
N HIS A 94 -19.34 27.78 -48.42
CA HIS A 94 -19.77 26.41 -48.07
C HIS A 94 -18.58 25.55 -47.60
N PHE A 95 -18.05 25.84 -46.41
CA PHE A 95 -16.87 25.17 -45.87
C PHE A 95 -17.18 23.74 -45.38
N ASP A 96 -18.37 23.50 -44.80
CA ASP A 96 -18.81 22.16 -44.33
C ASP A 96 -20.36 22.04 -44.35
N VAL A 97 -20.93 21.74 -45.53
CA VAL A 97 -22.39 21.57 -45.71
C VAL A 97 -22.86 20.24 -45.11
N ALA A 98 -24.08 20.20 -44.56
CA ALA A 98 -24.72 18.96 -44.13
C ALA A 98 -24.59 17.89 -45.24
N PRO A 99 -23.97 16.72 -44.95
CA PRO A 99 -23.88 16.04 -43.66
C PRO A 99 -22.58 16.22 -42.83
N PHE A 100 -21.85 17.34 -42.98
CA PHE A 100 -20.61 17.68 -42.24
C PHE A 100 -19.45 16.69 -42.45
N ILE A 101 -18.92 16.63 -43.68
CA ILE A 101 -17.88 15.66 -44.07
C ILE A 101 -16.57 15.85 -43.30
N LEU A 102 -16.19 17.09 -43.00
CA LEU A 102 -14.94 17.38 -42.29
C LEU A 102 -15.05 16.99 -40.82
N LEU A 103 -16.18 17.32 -40.18
CA LEU A 103 -16.44 16.92 -38.80
C LEU A 103 -16.47 15.39 -38.66
N ASN A 104 -17.09 14.70 -39.62
CA ASN A 104 -17.13 13.25 -39.64
C ASN A 104 -15.73 12.63 -39.82
N LEU A 105 -14.88 13.22 -40.67
CA LEU A 105 -13.49 12.79 -40.85
C LEU A 105 -12.68 12.91 -39.54
N ILE A 106 -12.77 14.07 -38.88
CA ILE A 106 -12.05 14.33 -37.62
C ILE A 106 -12.52 13.37 -36.52
N LEU A 107 -13.83 13.14 -36.42
CA LEU A 107 -14.41 12.25 -35.41
C LEU A 107 -13.99 10.79 -35.64
N SER A 108 -14.00 10.34 -36.90
CA SER A 108 -13.55 9.00 -37.29
C SER A 108 -12.07 8.77 -36.97
N PHE A 109 -11.22 9.75 -37.30
CA PHE A 109 -9.80 9.71 -36.96
C PHE A 109 -9.59 9.66 -35.44
N THR A 110 -10.29 10.51 -34.68
CA THR A 110 -10.19 10.54 -33.21
C THR A 110 -10.56 9.19 -32.60
N ALA A 111 -11.66 8.58 -33.05
CA ALA A 111 -12.11 7.27 -32.59
C ALA A 111 -11.08 6.16 -32.90
N ALA A 112 -10.42 6.21 -34.07
CA ALA A 112 -9.42 5.23 -34.46
C ALA A 112 -8.19 5.23 -33.52
N PHE A 113 -7.78 6.39 -33.00
CA PHE A 113 -6.66 6.51 -32.06
C PHE A 113 -7.05 6.26 -30.60
N GLN A 114 -8.33 6.26 -30.29
CA GLN A 114 -8.82 6.12 -28.92
C GLN A 114 -8.51 4.73 -28.33
N ALA A 115 -8.77 3.66 -29.08
CA ALA A 115 -8.56 2.28 -28.60
C ALA A 115 -7.07 1.96 -28.34
N PRO A 116 -6.11 2.28 -29.22
CA PRO A 116 -4.68 2.08 -28.95
C PRO A 116 -4.19 2.83 -27.71
N PHE A 117 -4.62 4.09 -27.51
CA PHE A 117 -4.23 4.85 -26.33
C PHE A 117 -4.80 4.27 -25.04
N ILE A 118 -6.06 3.82 -25.06
CA ILE A 118 -6.67 3.12 -23.93
C ILE A 118 -5.86 1.85 -23.64
N ILE A 119 -5.61 1.00 -24.63
CA ILE A 119 -4.90 -0.28 -24.46
C ILE A 119 -3.45 -0.05 -23.98
N MET A 120 -2.75 0.97 -24.49
CA MET A 120 -1.39 1.31 -24.03
C MET A 120 -1.40 1.76 -22.56
N SER A 121 -2.35 2.62 -22.18
CA SER A 121 -2.48 3.07 -20.79
C SER A 121 -2.85 1.93 -19.84
N GLN A 122 -3.72 1.02 -20.29
CA GLN A 122 -4.12 -0.18 -19.55
C GLN A 122 -2.98 -1.18 -19.44
N ASN A 123 -2.23 -1.44 -20.51
CA ASN A 123 -1.09 -2.35 -20.48
C ASN A 123 -0.03 -1.87 -19.48
N ARG A 124 0.20 -0.54 -19.40
CA ARG A 124 1.14 0.02 -18.42
C ARG A 124 0.63 -0.09 -16.98
N GLN A 125 -0.67 0.10 -16.75
CA GLN A 125 -1.27 -0.16 -15.43
C GLN A 125 -1.15 -1.64 -15.05
N ALA A 126 -1.50 -2.56 -15.95
CA ALA A 126 -1.44 -4.00 -15.70
C ALA A 126 -0.01 -4.49 -15.38
N ILE A 127 1.02 -3.91 -15.99
CA ILE A 127 2.42 -4.22 -15.67
C ILE A 127 2.76 -3.80 -14.23
N ARG A 128 2.32 -2.61 -13.80
CA ARG A 128 2.51 -2.13 -12.42
C ARG A 128 1.75 -3.01 -11.42
N ASP A 129 0.48 -3.29 -11.70
CA ASP A 129 -0.37 -4.12 -10.84
C ASP A 129 0.22 -5.53 -10.68
N LYS A 130 0.74 -6.12 -11.76
CA LYS A 130 1.44 -7.40 -11.71
C LYS A 130 2.70 -7.35 -10.84
N HIS A 131 3.48 -6.27 -10.95
CA HIS A 131 4.68 -6.11 -10.14
C HIS A 131 4.33 -5.96 -8.65
N GLU A 132 3.35 -5.12 -8.33
CA GLU A 132 2.85 -4.95 -6.97
C GLU A 132 2.35 -6.27 -6.39
N ALA A 133 1.59 -7.06 -7.15
CA ALA A 133 1.14 -8.37 -6.73
C ALA A 133 2.29 -9.36 -6.45
N VAL A 134 3.37 -9.32 -7.23
CA VAL A 134 4.56 -10.16 -6.98
C VAL A 134 5.29 -9.74 -5.71
N VAL A 135 5.40 -8.43 -5.47
CA VAL A 135 6.01 -7.90 -4.24
C VAL A 135 5.16 -8.31 -3.03
N ASP A 136 3.85 -8.08 -3.06
CA ASP A 136 2.93 -8.45 -2.00
C ASP A 136 3.00 -9.96 -1.68
N PHE A 137 2.98 -10.80 -2.72
CA PHE A 137 3.16 -12.24 -2.58
C PHE A 137 4.48 -12.59 -1.86
N SER A 138 5.58 -11.94 -2.23
CA SER A 138 6.90 -12.21 -1.63
C SER A 138 6.97 -11.79 -0.15
N ILE A 139 6.29 -10.71 0.23
CA ILE A 139 6.19 -10.25 1.62
C ILE A 139 5.38 -11.26 2.43
N ASN A 140 4.21 -11.65 1.92
CA ASN A 140 3.35 -12.61 2.59
C ASN A 140 4.04 -13.97 2.76
N TYR A 141 4.73 -14.46 1.73
CA TYR A 141 5.51 -15.70 1.80
C TYR A 141 6.62 -15.62 2.85
N LYS A 142 7.32 -14.49 2.96
CA LYS A 142 8.35 -14.30 3.98
C LYS A 142 7.75 -14.25 5.39
N ALA A 143 6.61 -13.57 5.56
CA ALA A 143 5.91 -13.53 6.84
C ALA A 143 5.44 -14.92 7.28
N GLU A 144 4.97 -15.76 6.35
CA GLU A 144 4.61 -17.15 6.62
C GLU A 144 5.80 -17.96 7.15
N LEU A 145 6.97 -17.84 6.51
CA LEU A 145 8.20 -18.51 6.97
C LEU A 145 8.65 -18.03 8.36
N GLU A 146 8.52 -16.73 8.63
CA GLU A 146 8.86 -16.16 9.94
C GLU A 146 7.89 -16.63 11.04
N ILE A 147 6.60 -16.77 10.72
CA ILE A 147 5.61 -17.36 11.64
C ILE A 147 5.95 -18.82 11.95
N ASP A 148 6.32 -19.61 10.94
CA ASP A 148 6.74 -21.01 11.14
C ASP A 148 7.99 -21.11 12.04
N ASP A 149 8.96 -20.22 11.85
CA ASP A 149 10.15 -20.14 12.71
C ASP A 149 9.80 -19.76 14.15
N LEU A 150 8.94 -18.77 14.35
CA LEU A 150 8.44 -18.38 15.67
C LEU A 150 7.68 -19.53 16.34
N GLN A 151 6.86 -20.28 15.61
CA GLN A 151 6.16 -21.46 16.13
C GLN A 151 7.12 -22.54 16.60
N LYS A 152 8.20 -22.80 15.85
CA LYS A 152 9.25 -23.74 16.26
C LYS A 152 9.95 -23.31 17.54
N HIS A 153 10.28 -22.02 17.65
CA HIS A 153 10.88 -21.48 18.87
C HIS A 153 9.93 -21.56 20.07
N LEU A 154 8.63 -21.25 19.89
CA LEU A 154 7.63 -21.39 20.95
C LEU A 154 7.50 -22.84 21.41
N HIS A 155 7.44 -23.79 20.49
CA HIS A 155 7.37 -25.21 20.84
C HIS A 155 8.63 -25.69 21.59
N HIS A 156 9.81 -25.19 21.20
CA HIS A 156 11.04 -25.49 21.91
C HIS A 156 11.01 -24.96 23.36
N LEU A 157 10.51 -23.73 23.56
CA LEU A 157 10.33 -23.16 24.90
C LEU A 157 9.32 -23.93 25.74
N GLU A 158 8.20 -24.38 25.15
CA GLU A 158 7.22 -25.23 25.83
C GLU A 158 7.86 -26.53 26.36
N LEU A 159 8.70 -27.17 25.54
CA LEU A 159 9.44 -28.37 25.95
C LEU A 159 10.43 -28.10 27.08
N GLN A 160 11.17 -26.98 27.03
CA GLN A 160 12.08 -26.60 28.11
C GLN A 160 11.33 -26.34 29.42
N VAL A 161 10.18 -25.65 29.37
CA VAL A 161 9.34 -25.40 30.55
C VAL A 161 8.80 -26.71 31.13
N ALA A 162 8.37 -27.64 30.28
CA ALA A 162 7.92 -28.95 30.72
C ALA A 162 9.02 -29.76 31.42
N ASP A 163 10.26 -29.73 30.90
CA ASP A 163 11.40 -30.42 31.51
C ASP A 163 11.80 -29.80 32.85
N ILE A 164 11.83 -28.47 32.96
CA ILE A 164 12.06 -27.76 34.22
C ILE A 164 11.00 -28.15 35.25
N HIS A 165 9.72 -28.19 34.86
CA HIS A 165 8.63 -28.59 35.74
C HIS A 165 8.81 -30.03 36.23
N HIS A 166 9.19 -30.95 35.35
CA HIS A 166 9.47 -32.34 35.71
C HIS A 166 10.69 -32.46 36.64
N MET A 167 11.77 -31.71 36.40
CA MET A 167 12.94 -31.67 37.29
C MET A 167 12.59 -31.14 38.68
N LEU A 168 11.79 -30.08 38.78
CA LEU A 168 11.31 -29.54 40.06
C LEU A 168 10.52 -30.57 40.85
N HIS A 169 9.61 -31.30 40.19
CA HIS A 169 8.82 -32.35 40.84
C HIS A 169 9.72 -33.47 41.39
N LYS A 170 10.77 -33.85 40.64
CA LYS A 170 11.76 -34.86 41.04
C LYS A 170 12.63 -34.44 42.23
N VAL A 171 13.00 -33.16 42.29
CA VAL A 171 13.77 -32.61 43.42
C VAL A 171 12.90 -32.58 44.67
N HIS A 172 11.64 -32.14 44.54
CA HIS A 172 10.69 -32.08 45.64
C HIS A 172 10.41 -33.48 46.23
N SER A 173 10.21 -34.49 45.38
CA SER A 173 9.99 -35.87 45.84
C SER A 173 11.19 -36.50 46.55
N LYS A 174 12.43 -36.12 46.16
CA LYS A 174 13.65 -36.57 46.84
C LYS A 174 13.89 -35.87 48.18
N GLN A 175 13.38 -34.65 48.36
CA GLN A 175 13.45 -33.95 49.64
C GLN A 175 12.47 -34.53 50.66
N THR A 176 11.23 -34.85 50.24
CA THR A 176 10.24 -35.48 51.13
C THR A 176 10.61 -36.90 51.56
N GLU A 177 11.33 -37.66 50.72
CA GLU A 177 11.82 -39.00 51.07
C GLU A 177 13.03 -38.99 52.03
N LYS A 178 13.78 -37.88 52.10
CA LYS A 178 14.88 -37.71 53.05
C LYS A 178 14.44 -37.21 54.44
N GLU A 179 13.22 -36.68 54.56
CA GLU A 179 12.71 -36.07 55.79
C GLU A 179 11.87 -37.02 56.65
N ASN A 180 11.57 -38.24 56.17
CA ASN A 180 10.85 -39.25 56.92
C ASN A 180 11.65 -40.58 56.99
N PRO A 181 12.42 -40.81 58.07
CA PRO A 181 13.21 -42.02 58.27
C PRO A 181 12.39 -43.27 58.60
#